data_AF-A0A2M6ZYJ4-F1
#
_entry.id   AF-A0A2M6ZYJ4-F1
#
_cell.length_a   1.000
_cell.length_b   1.000
_cell.length_c   1.000
_cell.angle_alpha   90.00
_cell.angle_beta   90.00
_cell.angle_gamma   90.00
#
_symmetry.space_group_name_H-M   'P 1'
#
loop_
_entity.id
_entity.type
_entity.pdbx_description
1 polymer ?
#
loop_
_entity_poly.entity_id
_entity_poly.type
_entity_poly.pdbx_seq_one_letter_code
_entity_poly.pdbx_strand_id
1 'polypeptide(L)' 'YELWHDGITLTTTYAGSPDDIATAIELIRTRSVNVRDMITHRLGLAETGLGFQLVARAQDSLKVIIEPQR' A
#
# COMPACT_ATOMS: atom_id res chain seq x y z
N TYR A 1 -27.78 8.46 15.98
CA TYR A 1 -29.11 8.73 15.41
C TYR A 1 -28.99 8.95 13.91
N GLU A 2 -28.14 9.88 13.46
CA GLU A 2 -27.87 10.20 12.05
C GLU A 2 -27.54 8.97 11.19
N LEU A 3 -26.58 8.11 11.59
CA LEU A 3 -26.23 6.91 10.83
C LEU A 3 -27.42 6.01 10.47
N TRP A 4 -28.35 5.84 11.41
CA TRP A 4 -29.55 5.04 11.22
C TRP A 4 -30.65 5.81 10.48
N HIS A 5 -30.87 7.07 10.87
CA HIS A 5 -31.90 7.94 10.32
C HIS A 5 -31.67 8.22 8.82
N ASP A 6 -30.42 8.43 8.44
CA ASP A 6 -30.01 8.77 7.08
C ASP A 6 -29.72 7.52 6.24
N GLY A 7 -29.88 6.32 6.82
CA GLY A 7 -29.65 5.05 6.13
C GLY A 7 -28.20 4.85 5.69
N ILE A 8 -27.23 5.38 6.44
CA ILE A 8 -25.80 5.27 6.12
C ILE A 8 -25.33 3.84 6.37
N THR A 9 -24.83 3.18 5.32
CA THR A 9 -24.20 1.85 5.43
C THR A 9 -22.76 1.98 5.91
N LEU A 10 -22.41 1.27 6.98
CA LEU A 10 -21.03 1.07 7.41
C LEU A 10 -20.56 -0.31 6.98
N THR A 11 -19.63 -0.37 6.02
CA THR A 11 -19.02 -1.61 5.55
C THR A 11 -17.59 -1.73 6.06
N THR A 12 -17.30 -2.80 6.79
CA THR A 12 -15.93 -3.11 7.22
C THR A 12 -15.15 -3.78 6.09
N THR A 13 -13.85 -3.53 6.03
CA THR A 13 -12.94 -4.20 5.10
C THR A 13 -11.59 -4.45 5.78
N TYR A 14 -10.91 -5.51 5.35
CA TYR A 14 -9.58 -5.84 5.82
C TYR A 14 -8.82 -6.60 4.74
N ALA A 15 -7.60 -6.13 4.43
CA ALA A 15 -6.71 -6.72 3.43
C ALA A 15 -7.38 -6.86 2.04
N GLY A 16 -6.96 -7.86 1.27
CA GLY A 16 -7.56 -8.22 -0.01
C GLY A 16 -7.72 -9.73 -0.11
N SER A 17 -8.83 -10.19 -0.66
CA SER A 17 -9.06 -11.60 -0.96
C SER A 17 -8.15 -12.08 -2.11
N PRO A 18 -7.99 -13.40 -2.32
CA PRO A 18 -7.29 -13.90 -3.49
C PRO A 18 -7.78 -13.32 -4.81
N ASP A 19 -9.10 -13.10 -4.94
CA ASP A 19 -9.72 -12.55 -6.15
C ASP A 19 -9.39 -11.06 -6.34
N ASP A 20 -9.39 -10.28 -5.25
CA ASP A 20 -8.95 -8.88 -5.27
C ASP A 20 -7.49 -8.76 -5.68
N ILE A 21 -6.63 -9.64 -5.15
CA ILE A 21 -5.20 -9.68 -5.46
C ILE A 21 -4.99 -10.06 -6.94
N ALA A 22 -5.70 -11.06 -7.45
CA ALA A 22 -5.62 -11.46 -8.86
C ALA A 22 -6.01 -10.29 -9.78
N THR A 23 -7.09 -9.59 -9.42
CA THR A 23 -7.55 -8.40 -10.16
C THR A 23 -6.52 -7.27 -10.11
N ALA A 24 -5.95 -6.99 -8.93
CA ALA A 24 -4.92 -5.96 -8.77
C ALA A 24 -3.66 -6.26 -9.58
N ILE A 25 -3.22 -7.52 -9.62
CA ILE A 25 -2.09 -7.97 -10.43
C ILE A 25 -2.36 -7.67 -11.91
N GLU A 26 -3.54 -7.96 -12.42
CA GLU A 26 -3.89 -7.69 -13.82
C GLU A 26 -3.92 -6.20 -14.14
N LEU A 27 -4.44 -5.36 -13.23
CA LEU A 27 -4.41 -3.90 -13.38
C LEU A 27 -2.97 -3.35 -13.42
N ILE A 28 -2.07 -3.88 -12.59
CA ILE A 28 -0.66 -3.50 -12.58
C ILE A 28 0.04 -4.01 -13.85
N ARG A 29 -0.20 -5.26 -14.25
CA ARG A 29 0.41 -5.90 -15.43
C ARG A 29 0.05 -5.16 -16.72
N THR A 30 -1.22 -4.77 -16.85
CA THR A 30 -1.73 -4.00 -18.00
C THR A 30 -1.33 -2.53 -17.97
N ARG A 31 -0.68 -2.07 -16.88
CA ARG A 31 -0.38 -0.65 -16.61
C ARG A 31 -1.62 0.24 -16.60
N SER A 32 -2.79 -0.34 -16.32
CA SER A 32 -4.03 0.42 -16.12
C SER A 32 -3.96 1.29 -14.88
N VAL A 33 -3.12 0.91 -13.91
CA VAL A 33 -2.80 1.70 -12.71
C VAL A 33 -1.27 1.82 -12.58
N ASN A 34 -0.76 3.06 -12.49
CA ASN A 34 0.66 3.31 -12.26
C ASN A 34 0.98 3.32 -10.76
N VAL A 35 1.46 2.20 -10.24
CA VAL A 35 1.92 2.07 -8.85
C VAL A 35 3.42 2.34 -8.67
N ARG A 36 4.17 2.54 -9.77
CA ARG A 36 5.63 2.69 -9.72
C ARG A 36 6.03 3.96 -8.98
N ASP A 37 5.29 5.04 -9.21
CA ASP A 37 5.56 6.36 -8.62
C ASP A 37 5.20 6.42 -7.13
N MET A 38 4.47 5.43 -6.62
CA MET A 38 4.21 5.30 -5.18
C MET A 38 5.45 4.86 -4.40
N ILE A 39 6.44 4.25 -5.07
CA ILE A 39 7.66 3.74 -4.46
C ILE A 39 8.66 4.89 -4.29
N THR A 40 8.58 5.55 -3.15
CA THR A 40 9.46 6.66 -2.76
C THR A 40 10.89 6.23 -2.44
N HIS A 41 11.10 5.01 -1.92
CA HIS A 41 12.41 4.56 -1.45
C HIS A 41 12.67 3.09 -1.81
N ARG A 42 13.92 2.78 -2.16
CA ARG A 42 14.44 1.42 -2.36
C ARG A 42 15.74 1.27 -1.59
N LEU A 43 15.76 0.35 -0.64
CA LEU A 43 16.86 0.16 0.31
C LEU A 43 17.40 -1.28 0.24
N GLY A 44 18.66 -1.47 0.62
CA GLY A 44 19.24 -2.81 0.81
C GLY A 44 18.77 -3.47 2.10
N LEU A 45 19.05 -4.78 2.26
CA LEU A 45 18.59 -5.53 3.44
C LEU A 45 19.12 -4.94 4.77
N ALA A 46 20.39 -4.52 4.79
CA ALA A 46 21.03 -3.93 5.96
C ALA A 46 20.38 -2.62 6.42
N GLU A 47 19.66 -1.94 5.52
CA GLU A 47 19.02 -0.64 5.77
C GLU A 47 17.55 -0.79 6.20
N THR A 48 17.08 -2.00 6.48
CA THR A 48 15.68 -2.25 6.92
C THR A 48 15.28 -1.36 8.11
N GLY A 49 16.19 -1.15 9.07
CA GLY A 49 15.96 -0.25 10.21
C GLY A 49 15.70 1.20 9.78
N LEU A 50 16.44 1.71 8.80
CA LEU A 50 16.20 3.03 8.20
C LEU A 50 14.83 3.07 7.51
N GLY A 51 14.46 2.01 6.80
CA GLY A 51 13.14 1.87 6.18
C GLY A 51 12.00 2.04 7.18
N PHE A 52 12.07 1.40 8.34
CA PHE A 52 11.10 1.59 9.42
C PHE A 52 11.08 3.02 9.95
N GLN A 53 12.24 3.65 10.14
CA GLN A 53 12.31 5.05 10.60
C GLN A 53 11.68 6.03 9.61
N LEU A 54 11.86 5.82 8.30
CA LEU A 54 11.24 6.64 7.26
C LEU A 54 9.71 6.56 7.34
N VAL A 55 9.17 5.35 7.38
CA VAL A 55 7.71 5.12 7.47
C VAL A 55 7.13 5.67 8.78
N ALA A 56 7.84 5.50 9.90
CA ALA A 56 7.38 6.01 11.19
C ALA A 56 7.31 7.54 11.25
N ARG A 57 8.19 8.26 10.52
CA ARG A 57 8.16 9.72 10.42
C ARG A 57 7.05 10.24 9.51
N ALA A 58 6.62 9.44 8.53
CA ALA A 58 5.54 9.75 7.59
C ALA A 58 5.65 11.11 6.88
N GLN A 59 6.88 11.54 6.57
CA GLN A 59 7.15 12.79 5.83
C GLN A 59 7.38 12.47 4.35
N ASP A 60 8.57 12.00 4.00
CA ASP A 60 8.96 11.78 2.60
C ASP A 60 8.65 10.37 2.09
N SER A 61 8.01 9.52 2.91
CA SER A 61 7.77 8.11 2.59
C SER A 61 6.31 7.82 2.27
N LEU A 62 6.05 7.32 1.06
CA LEU A 62 4.76 6.72 0.70
C LEU A 62 4.85 5.18 0.69
N LYS A 63 5.87 4.64 0.02
CA LYS A 63 6.20 3.21 0.04
C LYS A 63 7.72 3.02 0.03
N VAL A 64 8.21 2.23 0.97
CA VAL A 64 9.60 1.75 1.04
C VAL A 64 9.61 0.29 0.61
N ILE A 65 10.51 -0.06 -0.32
CA ILE A 65 10.75 -1.45 -0.75
C ILE A 65 12.17 -1.85 -0.34
N ILE A 66 12.31 -3.02 0.26
CA ILE A 66 13.61 -3.63 0.53
C ILE A 66 13.98 -4.55 -0.62
N GLU A 67 15.17 -4.36 -1.18
CA GLU A 67 15.76 -5.18 -2.23
C GLU A 67 16.95 -5.94 -1.62
N PRO A 68 16.76 -7.21 -1.18
CA PRO A 68 17.81 -7.92 -0.46
C PRO A 68 19.09 -8.19 -1.27
N GLN A 69 19.00 -8.13 -2.59
CA GLN A 69 20.11 -8.34 -3.53
C GLN A 69 20.97 -7.09 -3.79
N ARG A 70 20.59 -5.93 -3.25
CA ARG A 70 21.38 -4.69 -3.34
C ARG A 70 22.53 -4.66 -2.35
#